data_AF-A0A376J0F7-F1
#
_entry.id   AF-A0A376J0F7-F1
#
_cell.length_a   1.000
_cell.length_b   1.000
_cell.length_c   1.000
_cell.angle_alpha   90.00
_cell.angle_beta   90.00
_cell.angle_gamma   90.00
#
_symmetry.space_group_name_H-M   'P 1'
#
loop_
_entity.id
_entity.type
_entity.pdbx_description
1 polymer ?
#
loop_
_entity_poly.entity_id
_entity_poly.type
_entity_poly.pdbx_seq_one_letter_code
_entity_poly.pdbx_strand_id
1 'polypeptide(L)'
;MSEGWNIAVLGATGAVGEALLETLAERQFPVGEIYALARNESAGEQLRFGGKTITVQDAAEFDWTQAQLAFFVAGKEATAAWVEEATNSGCLVIDSSGLFALEPTYRWWCRK
;
A
#
# COMPACT_ATOMS: atom_id res chain seq x y z
N MET A 1 -11.85 8.76 -17.45
CA MET A 1 -11.88 7.29 -17.37
C MET A 1 -10.52 6.87 -16.85
N SER A 2 -10.47 6.37 -15.61
CA SER A 2 -9.25 5.97 -14.93
C SER A 2 -8.78 4.63 -15.48
N GLU A 3 -7.82 4.64 -16.42
CA GLU A 3 -7.23 3.42 -17.00
C GLU A 3 -6.14 2.81 -16.10
N GLY A 4 -6.35 2.83 -14.79
CA GLY A 4 -5.36 2.36 -13.84
C GLY A 4 -5.94 2.01 -12.49
N TRP A 5 -5.24 1.15 -11.76
CA TRP A 5 -5.59 0.72 -10.43
C TRP A 5 -5.30 1.83 -9.42
N ASN A 6 -6.20 2.03 -8.46
CA ASN A 6 -5.91 2.86 -7.30
C ASN A 6 -5.11 2.03 -6.30
N ILE A 7 -3.90 2.47 -5.98
CA ILE A 7 -2.94 1.69 -5.21
C ILE A 7 -2.58 2.41 -3.91
N ALA A 8 -2.80 1.76 -2.78
CA ALA A 8 -2.25 2.17 -1.49
C ALA A 8 -0.92 1.44 -1.21
N VAL A 9 0.06 2.14 -0.67
CA VAL A 9 1.35 1.58 -0.25
C VAL A 9 1.58 1.92 1.21
N LEU A 10 1.36 0.95 2.10
CA LEU A 10 1.62 1.08 3.53
C LEU A 10 3.09 0.77 3.84
N GLY A 11 3.80 1.78 4.35
CA GLY A 11 5.26 1.74 4.52
C GLY A 11 5.99 2.34 3.33
N ALA A 12 5.38 3.33 2.66
CA ALA A 12 5.93 3.95 1.45
C ALA A 12 7.29 4.62 1.67
N THR A 13 7.57 5.12 2.88
CA THR A 13 8.86 5.75 3.25
C THR A 13 9.97 4.75 3.60
N GLY A 14 9.64 3.46 3.69
CA GLY A 14 10.64 2.42 3.92
C GLY A 14 11.34 2.02 2.62
N ALA A 15 12.55 1.45 2.73
CA ALA A 15 13.34 1.02 1.56
C ALA A 15 12.58 0.10 0.59
N VAL A 16 11.72 -0.78 1.10
CA VAL A 16 10.89 -1.67 0.27
C VAL A 16 9.76 -0.88 -0.41
N GLY A 17 9.16 0.10 0.27
CA GLY A 17 8.13 0.97 -0.28
C GLY A 17 8.67 1.85 -1.40
N GLU A 18 9.84 2.47 -1.21
CA GLU A 18 10.51 3.27 -2.23
C GLU A 18 10.84 2.43 -3.48
N ALA A 19 11.43 1.26 -3.29
CA ALA A 19 11.75 0.34 -4.39
C ALA A 19 10.50 -0.14 -5.14
N LEU A 20 9.38 -0.34 -4.42
CA LEU A 20 8.10 -0.70 -5.01
C LEU A 20 7.55 0.45 -5.88
N LEU A 21 7.57 1.69 -5.37
CA LEU A 21 7.14 2.87 -6.12
C LEU A 21 7.98 3.07 -7.39
N GLU A 22 9.30 2.91 -7.29
CA GLU A 22 10.21 2.96 -8.43
C GLU A 22 9.89 1.87 -9.45
N THR A 23 9.74 0.62 -9.00
CA THR A 23 9.42 -0.52 -9.87
C THR A 23 8.09 -0.32 -10.60
N LEU A 24 7.05 0.16 -9.91
CA LEU A 24 5.74 0.44 -10.51
C LEU A 24 5.85 1.52 -11.59
N ALA A 25 6.67 2.55 -11.36
CA ALA A 25 6.91 3.62 -12.33
C ALA A 25 7.74 3.13 -13.54
N GLU A 26 8.84 2.40 -13.31
CA GLU A 26 9.71 1.86 -14.35
C GLU A 26 8.97 0.88 -15.27
N ARG A 27 8.11 0.03 -14.70
CA ARG A 27 7.32 -0.95 -15.44
C ARG A 27 6.12 -0.33 -16.15
N GLN A 28 5.89 0.98 -15.99
CA GLN A 28 4.71 1.67 -16.50
C GLN A 28 3.43 0.94 -16.10
N PHE A 29 3.37 0.47 -14.85
CA PHE A 29 2.20 -0.22 -14.35
C PHE A 29 0.99 0.71 -14.45
N PRO A 30 -0.19 0.22 -14.86
CA PRO A 30 -1.38 1.05 -14.97
C PRO A 30 -1.86 1.48 -13.58
N VAL A 31 -1.33 2.59 -13.09
CA VAL A 31 -1.69 3.24 -11.82
C VAL A 31 -2.59 4.43 -12.13
N GLY A 32 -3.76 4.45 -11.51
CA GLY A 32 -4.68 5.59 -11.54
C GLY A 32 -4.23 6.62 -10.52
N GLU A 33 -4.63 6.40 -9.27
CA GLU A 33 -4.17 7.15 -8.10
C GLU A 33 -3.23 6.31 -7.24
N ILE A 34 -2.22 6.96 -6.66
CA ILE A 34 -1.28 6.32 -5.74
C ILE A 34 -1.31 7.00 -4.38
N TYR A 35 -1.52 6.20 -3.34
CA TYR A 35 -1.61 6.64 -1.96
C TYR A 35 -0.41 6.10 -1.19
N ALA A 36 0.57 6.97 -0.93
CA ALA A 36 1.68 6.64 -0.06
C ALA A 36 1.24 6.79 1.40
N LEU A 37 1.31 5.70 2.16
CA LEU A 37 0.87 5.66 3.55
C LEU A 37 2.05 5.32 4.47
N ALA A 38 2.12 6.01 5.60
CA ALA A 38 3.03 5.68 6.69
C ALA A 38 2.30 5.85 8.03
N ARG A 39 2.95 5.44 9.13
CA ARG A 39 2.45 5.71 10.49
C ARG A 39 3.02 7.04 10.98
N ASN A 40 2.16 7.89 11.57
CA ASN A 40 2.45 9.09 12.38
C ASN A 40 3.72 9.89 12.02
N GLU A 41 4.90 9.37 12.36
CA GLU A 41 6.20 10.06 12.28
C GLU A 41 6.62 10.43 10.85
N SER A 42 6.17 9.65 9.86
CA SER A 42 6.49 9.85 8.44
C SER A 42 5.36 10.50 7.63
N ALA A 43 4.21 10.80 8.25
CA ALA A 43 3.12 11.49 7.58
C ALA A 43 3.53 12.94 7.23
N GLY A 44 3.30 13.35 5.99
CA GLY A 44 3.72 14.66 5.46
C GLY A 44 5.05 14.66 4.70
N GLU A 45 5.78 13.55 4.67
CA GLU A 45 6.93 13.39 3.79
C GLU A 45 6.51 13.44 2.31
N GLN A 46 7.44 13.82 1.43
CA GLN A 46 7.21 13.89 -0.01
C GLN A 46 8.05 12.85 -0.73
N LEU A 47 7.38 11.95 -1.45
CA LEU A 47 8.01 10.93 -2.28
C LEU A 47 7.82 11.28 -3.76
N ARG A 48 8.66 10.68 -4.62
CA ARG A 48 8.51 10.81 -6.08
C ARG A 48 7.96 9.52 -6.67
N PHE A 49 6.97 9.67 -7.53
CA PHE A 49 6.39 8.58 -8.30
C PHE A 49 6.09 9.05 -9.72
N GLY A 50 6.69 8.40 -10.73
CA GLY A 50 6.42 8.71 -12.15
C GLY A 50 6.63 10.17 -12.54
N GLY A 51 7.63 10.84 -11.96
CA GLY A 51 7.91 12.27 -12.18
C GLY A 51 6.96 13.23 -11.46
N LYS A 52 6.00 12.74 -10.67
CA LYS A 52 5.14 13.52 -9.79
C LYS A 52 5.62 13.41 -8.35
N THR A 53 5.36 14.45 -7.56
CA THR A 53 5.54 14.41 -6.12
C THR A 53 4.24 13.95 -5.47
N ILE A 54 4.33 12.99 -4.56
CA ILE A 54 3.20 12.47 -3.77
C ILE A 54 3.48 12.73 -2.29
N THR A 55 2.45 13.17 -1.57
CA THR A 55 2.54 13.39 -0.13
C THR A 55 2.15 12.12 0.60
N VAL A 56 2.99 11.72 1.55
CA VAL A 56 2.73 10.59 2.44
C VAL A 56 1.61 10.98 3.41
N GLN A 57 0.58 10.16 3.48
CA GLN A 57 -0.56 10.33 4.37
C GLN A 57 -0.43 9.39 5.57
N ASP A 58 -1.08 9.75 6.68
CA ASP A 58 -1.21 8.81 7.79
C ASP A 58 -2.18 7.70 7.41
N ALA A 59 -1.75 6.44 7.58
CA ALA A 59 -2.59 5.28 7.39
C ALA A 59 -3.85 5.30 8.27
N ALA A 60 -3.82 5.99 9.42
CA ALA A 60 -4.96 6.11 10.33
C ALA A 60 -6.05 7.07 9.87
N GLU A 61 -5.71 8.03 9.00
CA GLU A 61 -6.67 8.98 8.44
C GLU A 61 -7.08 8.61 7.01
N PHE A 62 -6.52 7.53 6.47
CA PHE A 62 -6.73 7.11 5.10
C PHE A 62 -8.05 6.36 4.93
N ASP A 63 -8.83 6.79 3.93
CA ASP A 63 -10.03 6.09 3.50
C ASP A 63 -9.67 4.94 2.55
N TRP A 64 -9.66 3.71 3.09
CA TRP A 64 -9.33 2.51 2.35
C TRP A 64 -10.27 2.23 1.18
N THR A 65 -11.48 2.78 1.14
CA THR A 65 -12.41 2.60 0.00
C THR A 65 -11.93 3.27 -1.29
N GLN A 66 -10.94 4.18 -1.18
CA GLN A 66 -10.33 4.85 -2.32
C GLN A 66 -9.34 3.95 -3.08
N ALA A 67 -8.80 2.93 -2.42
CA ALA A 67 -7.85 2.00 -2.99
C ALA A 67 -8.54 0.73 -3.49
N GLN A 68 -7.95 0.11 -4.51
CA GLN A 68 -8.37 -1.20 -5.04
C GLN A 68 -7.30 -2.24 -4.75
N LEU A 69 -6.03 -1.82 -4.76
CA LEU A 69 -4.87 -2.63 -4.45
C LEU A 69 -4.14 -1.98 -3.28
N ALA A 70 -3.66 -2.77 -2.32
CA ALA A 70 -2.89 -2.25 -1.21
C ALA A 70 -1.65 -3.10 -0.94
N PHE A 71 -0.47 -2.50 -1.03
CA PHE A 71 0.81 -3.14 -0.70
C PHE A 71 1.20 -2.84 0.74
N PHE A 72 1.38 -3.88 1.52
CA PHE A 72 1.74 -3.80 2.92
C PHE A 72 3.21 -4.19 3.08
N VAL A 73 4.06 -3.18 3.25
CA VAL A 73 5.53 -3.30 3.37
C VAL A 73 6.06 -2.66 4.66
N ALA A 74 5.19 -2.40 5.63
CA ALA A 74 5.50 -1.73 6.91
C ALA A 74 5.74 -2.69 8.10
N GLY A 75 5.94 -3.99 7.83
CA GLY A 75 6.14 -5.00 8.89
C GLY A 75 4.84 -5.49 9.54
N LYS A 76 4.98 -6.47 10.45
CA LYS A 76 3.86 -7.28 10.97
C LYS A 76 2.87 -6.47 11.80
N GLU A 77 3.38 -5.55 12.61
CA GLU A 77 2.56 -4.73 13.50
C GLU A 77 1.68 -3.74 12.72
N ALA A 78 2.26 -3.05 11.73
CA ALA A 78 1.52 -2.19 10.82
C ALA A 78 0.48 -2.96 10.01
N THR A 79 0.84 -4.16 9.57
CA THR A 79 -0.07 -5.02 8.82
C THR A 79 -1.25 -5.46 9.67
N ALA A 80 -1.01 -5.92 10.89
CA ALA A 80 -2.08 -6.38 11.79
C ALA A 80 -3.08 -5.27 12.13
N ALA A 81 -2.63 -4.01 12.18
CA ALA A 81 -3.49 -2.87 12.47
C ALA A 81 -4.48 -2.55 11.33
N TRP A 82 -4.04 -2.64 10.07
CA TRP A 82 -4.80 -2.10 8.93
C TRP A 82 -5.33 -3.15 7.96
N VAL A 83 -4.87 -4.40 8.05
CA VAL A 83 -5.24 -5.44 7.08
C VAL A 83 -6.74 -5.76 7.08
N GLU A 84 -7.38 -5.80 8.26
CA GLU A 84 -8.82 -6.05 8.34
C GLU A 84 -9.62 -4.90 7.74
N GLU A 85 -9.27 -3.65 8.07
CA GLU A 85 -9.95 -2.48 7.54
C GLU A 85 -9.82 -2.37 6.01
N ALA A 86 -8.60 -2.54 5.50
CA ALA A 86 -8.33 -2.53 4.06
C ALA A 86 -9.12 -3.64 3.33
N THR A 87 -9.07 -4.88 3.83
CA THR A 87 -9.80 -6.00 3.21
C THR A 87 -11.32 -5.84 3.30
N ASN A 88 -11.86 -5.39 4.44
CA ASN A 88 -13.29 -5.13 4.61
C ASN A 88 -13.78 -3.98 3.71
N SER A 89 -12.90 -3.05 3.35
CA SER A 89 -13.18 -1.96 2.40
C SER A 89 -13.18 -2.43 0.93
N GLY A 90 -12.88 -3.71 0.69
CA GLY A 90 -12.82 -4.30 -0.65
C GLY A 90 -11.45 -4.18 -1.35
N CYS A 91 -10.41 -3.72 -0.64
CA CYS A 91 -9.05 -3.68 -1.17
C CYS A 91 -8.46 -5.08 -1.27
N LEU A 92 -7.85 -5.36 -2.42
CA LEU A 92 -6.94 -6.48 -2.54
C LEU A 92 -5.63 -6.14 -1.82
N VAL A 93 -5.43 -6.74 -0.64
CA VAL A 93 -4.21 -6.59 0.16
C VAL A 93 -3.12 -7.60 -0.23
N ILE A 94 -1.92 -7.05 -0.41
CA ILE A 94 -0.67 -7.71 -0.74
C ILE A 94 0.25 -7.56 0.46
N ASP A 95 0.42 -8.63 1.24
CA ASP A 95 1.29 -8.62 2.41
C ASP A 95 2.71 -9.12 2.09
N SER A 96 3.70 -8.28 2.39
CA SER A 96 5.14 -8.63 2.36
C SER A 96 5.75 -8.61 3.78
N SER A 97 4.96 -8.35 4.82
CA SER A 97 5.44 -8.33 6.21
C SER A 97 5.70 -9.73 6.79
N GLY A 98 5.14 -10.77 6.15
CA GLY A 98 5.21 -12.14 6.62
C GLY A 98 4.33 -12.41 7.83
N LEU A 99 3.35 -11.54 8.13
CA LEU A 99 2.37 -11.75 9.20
C LEU A 99 1.57 -13.03 8.94
N PHE A 100 1.16 -13.24 7.68
CA PHE A 100 0.35 -14.38 7.28
C PHE A 100 1.16 -15.58 6.74
N ALA A 101 2.49 -15.53 6.80
CA ALA A 101 3.36 -16.53 6.18
C ALA A 101 3.15 -17.97 6.70
N LEU A 102 2.62 -18.13 7.92
CA LEU A 102 2.38 -19.42 8.55
C LEU A 102 0.89 -19.82 8.57
N GLU A 103 -0.01 -18.95 8.07
CA GLU A 103 -1.43 -19.26 8.11
C GLU A 103 -1.87 -20.07 6.87
N PRO A 104 -2.38 -21.30 7.06
CA PRO A 104 -2.69 -22.21 5.95
C PRO A 104 -3.85 -21.72 5.07
N THR A 105 -4.73 -20.88 5.61
CA THR A 105 -5.83 -20.20 4.88
C THR A 105 -5.36 -19.02 4.04
N TYR A 106 -4.16 -18.48 4.29
CA TYR A 106 -3.61 -17.30 3.60
C TYR A 106 -2.50 -17.71 2.62
N ARG A 107 -2.66 -18.91 2.05
CA ARG A 107 -1.74 -19.50 1.08
C ARG A 107 -1.90 -18.80 -0.27
N TRP A 108 -1.32 -17.61 -0.36
CA TRP A 108 -1.16 -16.75 -1.53
C TRP A 108 -2.39 -15.91 -1.91
N TRP A 109 -2.37 -14.67 -1.39
CA TRP A 109 -2.88 -13.42 -1.97
C TRP A 109 -4.39 -13.24 -2.24
N CYS A 110 -4.87 -12.12 -1.71
CA CYS A 110 -6.22 -11.57 -1.79
C CYS A 110 -7.28 -12.25 -0.91
N ARG A 111 -7.62 -11.55 0.19
CA ARG A 111 -8.96 -11.60 0.75
C ARG A 111 -9.87 -10.83 -0.21
N LYS A 112 -10.95 -11.48 -0.64
CA LYS A 112 -12.16 -10.80 -1.12
C LYS A 112 -13.17 -10.74 0.01
#